data_AF-A0A452HZL8-F1
#
_entry.id   AF-A0A452HZL8-F1
#
_cell.length_a   1.000
_cell.length_b   1.000
_cell.length_c   1.000
_cell.angle_alpha   90.00
_cell.angle_beta   90.00
_cell.angle_gamma   90.00
#
_symmetry.space_group_name_H-M   'P 1'
#
loop_
_entity.id
_entity.type
_entity.pdbx_description
1 polymer ?
#
loop_
_entity_poly.entity_id
_entity_poly.type
_entity_poly.pdbx_seq_one_letter_code
_entity_poly.pdbx_strand_id
1 'polypeptide(L)'
;LSLLGLSALLQSELVNLSFPQGTYMLQDNQFLLLSQLSNGKQYLEEAPKFLAFTCGLVKGTLSNLGFDSTVTAEVTVMPSSKFQVVIQKS
;
A
#
# COMPACT_ATOMS: atom_id res chain seq x y z
N LEU A 1 4.42 8.08 -14.06
CA LEU A 1 3.12 8.75 -13.76
C LEU A 1 2.18 7.88 -12.93
N SER A 2 2.04 6.58 -13.23
CA SER A 2 1.09 5.68 -12.54
C SER A 2 1.32 5.57 -11.02
N LEU A 3 2.54 5.25 -10.59
CA LEU A 3 2.87 5.08 -9.17
C LEU A 3 2.90 6.39 -8.37
N LEU A 4 3.36 7.49 -8.98
CA LEU A 4 3.33 8.83 -8.39
C LEU A 4 1.90 9.34 -8.16
N GLY A 5 0.97 9.01 -9.07
CA GLY A 5 -0.45 9.31 -8.87
C GLY A 5 -1.05 8.51 -7.71
N LEU A 6 -0.66 7.25 -7.57
CA LEU A 6 -1.10 6.38 -6.47
C LEU A 6 -0.60 6.87 -5.11
N SER A 7 0.66 7.30 -5.02
CA SER A 7 1.20 7.85 -3.77
C SER A 7 0.51 9.14 -3.35
N ALA A 8 0.18 10.01 -4.31
CA ALA A 8 -0.60 11.22 -4.06
C ALA A 8 -2.03 10.90 -3.56
N LEU A 9 -2.69 9.90 -4.14
CA LEU A 9 -4.05 9.49 -3.75
C LEU A 9 -4.10 8.92 -2.33
N LEU A 10 -3.05 8.20 -1.93
CA LEU A 10 -2.94 7.59 -0.61
C LEU A 10 -2.28 8.51 0.43
N GLN A 11 -1.89 9.73 0.06
CA GLN A 11 -1.04 10.61 0.89
C GLN A 11 0.23 9.92 1.42
N SER A 12 0.69 8.89 0.72
CA SER A 12 1.81 8.06 1.13
C SER A 12 3.10 8.53 0.47
N GLU A 13 4.22 8.33 1.15
CA GLU A 13 5.54 8.56 0.56
C GLU A 13 5.93 7.36 -0.29
N LEU A 14 6.40 7.63 -1.51
CA LEU A 14 7.03 6.63 -2.38
C LEU A 14 8.43 6.34 -1.85
N VAL A 15 8.58 5.26 -1.11
CA VAL A 15 9.90 4.76 -0.73
C VAL A 15 10.36 3.79 -1.81
N ASN A 16 11.20 4.27 -2.73
CA ASN A 16 11.79 3.44 -3.76
C ASN A 16 12.82 2.48 -3.16
N LEU A 17 12.35 1.35 -2.62
CA LEU A 17 13.20 0.25 -2.20
C LEU A 17 13.43 -0.65 -3.41
N SER A 18 14.62 -0.54 -4.01
CA SER A 18 15.07 -1.29 -5.18
C SER A 18 15.15 -2.81 -4.88
N PHE A 19 14.00 -3.48 -4.85
CA PHE A 19 13.89 -4.95 -4.88
C PHE A 19 13.92 -5.41 -6.35
N PRO A 20 14.31 -6.68 -6.66
CA PRO A 20 14.57 -7.10 -8.03
C PRO A 20 13.42 -6.76 -8.99
N GLN A 21 13.79 -6.28 -10.18
CA GLN A 21 12.97 -5.56 -11.17
C GLN A 21 11.46 -5.86 -11.10
N GLY A 22 10.66 -4.88 -10.65
CA GLY A 22 9.19 -4.94 -10.67
C GLY A 22 8.50 -4.83 -9.32
N THR A 23 9.25 -4.73 -8.21
CA THR A 23 8.68 -4.51 -6.86
C THR A 23 8.82 -3.06 -6.42
N TYR A 24 7.73 -2.48 -5.92
CA TYR A 24 7.66 -1.11 -5.39
C TYR A 24 7.08 -1.13 -3.99
N MET A 25 7.54 -0.23 -3.12
CA MET A 25 6.99 -0.06 -1.77
C MET A 25 6.41 1.35 -1.62
N LEU A 26 5.16 1.40 -1.14
CA LEU A 26 4.51 2.62 -0.69
C LEU A 26 4.46 2.55 0.83
N GLN A 27 4.90 3.60 1.51
CA GLN A 27 4.82 3.68 2.95
C GLN A 27 4.05 4.92 3.35
N ASP A 28 3.08 4.73 4.25
CA ASP A 28 2.37 5.82 4.89
C ASP A 28 2.57 5.70 6.40
N ASN A 29 3.05 6.77 7.02
CA ASN A 29 3.29 6.79 8.46
C ASN A 29 2.05 7.16 9.28
N GLN A 30 1.02 7.74 8.65
CA GLN A 30 -0.19 8.25 9.29
C GLN A 30 -1.43 7.85 8.49
N PHE A 31 -1.49 6.57 8.09
CA PHE A 31 -2.53 6.10 7.18
C PHE A 31 -3.92 6.35 7.76
N LEU A 32 -4.71 7.16 7.07
CA LEU A 32 -5.93 7.75 7.60
C LEU A 32 -6.88 6.73 8.26
N LEU A 33 -7.10 5.58 7.62
CA LEU A 33 -7.99 4.54 8.14
C LEU A 33 -7.48 3.91 9.45
N LEU A 34 -6.16 3.76 9.59
CA LEU A 34 -5.56 3.21 10.81
C LEU A 34 -5.48 4.27 11.92
N SER A 35 -5.21 5.53 11.57
CA SER A 35 -5.20 6.67 12.50
C SER A 35 -6.55 6.88 13.20
N GLN A 36 -7.66 6.54 12.54
CA GLN A 36 -9.00 6.55 13.14
C GLN A 36 -9.27 5.33 14.03
N LEU A 37 -8.56 4.22 13.82
CA LEU A 37 -8.77 2.99 14.58
C LEU A 37 -8.01 3.00 15.90
N SER A 38 -6.69 3.26 15.86
CA SER A 38 -5.85 3.30 17.05
C SER A 38 -4.45 3.84 16.77
N ASN A 39 -3.82 4.39 17.80
CA ASN A 39 -2.38 4.67 17.84
C ASN A 39 -1.60 3.62 18.66
N GLY A 40 -2.26 2.55 19.10
CA GLY A 40 -1.70 1.49 19.91
C GLY A 40 -1.66 0.13 19.20
N LYS A 41 -1.15 -0.89 19.89
CA LYS A 41 -0.99 -2.25 19.34
C LYS A 41 -2.27 -3.12 19.38
N GLN A 42 -3.35 -2.57 19.93
CA GLN A 42 -4.57 -3.28 20.31
C GLN A 42 -5.28 -3.95 19.14
N TYR A 43 -5.09 -3.43 17.93
CA TYR A 43 -5.78 -3.85 16.72
C TYR A 43 -4.81 -4.28 15.61
N LEU A 44 -3.57 -4.65 15.95
CA LEU A 44 -2.58 -5.05 14.94
C LEU A 44 -3.01 -6.29 14.15
N GLU A 45 -3.76 -7.22 14.74
CA GLU A 45 -4.29 -8.40 14.04
C GLU A 45 -5.42 -8.04 13.07
N GLU A 46 -6.24 -7.05 13.39
CA GLU A 46 -7.35 -6.59 12.55
C GLU A 46 -6.93 -5.53 11.54
N ALA A 47 -5.90 -4.74 11.83
CA ALA A 47 -5.45 -3.61 11.02
C ALA A 47 -5.25 -3.96 9.53
N PRO A 48 -4.63 -5.09 9.14
CA PRO A 48 -4.51 -5.48 7.74
C PRO A 48 -5.84 -5.64 7.01
N LYS A 49 -6.92 -6.00 7.71
CA LYS A 49 -8.27 -6.15 7.12
C LYS A 49 -8.80 -4.81 6.60
N PHE A 50 -8.45 -3.71 7.26
CA PHE A 50 -8.83 -2.35 6.84
C PHE A 50 -8.03 -1.86 5.63
N LEU A 51 -6.91 -2.51 5.30
CA LEU A 51 -6.08 -2.17 4.14
C LEU A 51 -6.49 -2.92 2.87
N ALA A 52 -7.31 -3.97 2.96
CA ALA A 52 -7.71 -4.80 1.82
C ALA A 52 -8.39 -3.98 0.71
N PHE A 53 -9.24 -3.01 1.08
CA PHE A 53 -9.87 -2.11 0.12
C PHE A 53 -8.83 -1.28 -0.64
N THR A 54 -7.87 -0.69 0.08
CA THR A 54 -6.77 0.09 -0.50
C THR A 54 -5.92 -0.76 -1.44
N CYS A 55 -5.59 -1.99 -1.06
CA CYS A 55 -4.89 -2.94 -1.95
C CYS A 55 -5.67 -3.17 -3.26
N GLY A 56 -6.98 -3.35 -3.15
CA GLY A 56 -7.88 -3.51 -4.30
C GLY A 56 -7.90 -2.28 -5.21
N LEU A 57 -7.93 -1.07 -4.65
CA LEU A 57 -7.87 0.19 -5.42
C LEU A 57 -6.56 0.33 -6.19
N VAL A 58 -5.41 0.07 -5.54
CA VAL A 58 -4.09 0.13 -6.19
C VAL A 58 -4.02 -0.90 -7.32
N LYS A 59 -4.41 -2.15 -7.05
CA LYS A 59 -4.43 -3.22 -8.05
C LYS A 59 -5.36 -2.90 -9.23
N GLY A 60 -6.58 -2.43 -8.96
CA GLY A 60 -7.56 -2.07 -9.99
C GLY A 60 -7.08 -0.93 -10.88
N THR A 61 -6.44 0.08 -10.28
CA THR A 61 -5.83 1.20 -11.02
C THR A 61 -4.72 0.72 -11.94
N LEU A 62 -3.83 -0.16 -11.45
CA LEU A 62 -2.75 -0.74 -12.26
C LEU A 62 -3.29 -1.62 -13.38
N SER A 63 -4.31 -2.43 -13.11
CA SER A 63 -4.98 -3.26 -14.12
C SER A 63 -5.64 -2.40 -15.21
N ASN A 64 -6.29 -1.30 -14.85
CA ASN A 64 -6.85 -0.34 -15.82
C ASN A 64 -5.78 0.34 -16.69
N LEU A 65 -4.53 0.42 -16.20
CA LEU A 65 -3.38 0.92 -16.96
C LEU A 65 -2.64 -0.17 -17.76
N GLY A 66 -3.13 -1.42 -17.73
CA GLY A 66 -2.55 -2.54 -18.48
C GLY A 66 -1.44 -3.30 -17.76
N PHE A 67 -1.25 -3.10 -16.45
CA PHE A 67 -0.28 -3.83 -15.65
C PHE A 67 -0.96 -4.95 -14.86
N ASP A 68 -0.48 -6.19 -15.01
CA ASP A 68 -0.79 -7.26 -14.06
C ASP A 68 0.06 -7.07 -12.80
N SER A 69 -0.59 -7.05 -11.63
CA SER A 69 0.08 -6.75 -10.38
C SER A 69 -0.54 -7.43 -9.17
N THR A 70 0.31 -7.69 -8.19
CA THR A 70 -0.07 -8.13 -6.85
C THR A 70 0.24 -7.01 -5.87
N VAL A 71 -0.74 -6.68 -5.02
CA VAL A 71 -0.59 -5.68 -3.95
C VAL A 71 -0.79 -6.38 -2.62
N THR A 72 0.22 -6.36 -1.77
CA THR A 72 0.16 -6.83 -0.39
C THR A 72 0.32 -5.65 0.57
N ALA A 73 -0.28 -5.74 1.75
CA ALA A 73 -0.15 -4.71 2.77
C ALA A 73 0.18 -5.33 4.13
N GLU A 74 0.96 -4.59 4.90
CA GLU A 74 1.32 -4.95 6.26
C GLU A 74 1.22 -3.74 7.20
N VAL A 75 0.97 -4.03 8.48
CA VAL A 75 0.93 -3.06 9.57
C VAL A 75 1.81 -3.60 10.70
N THR A 76 3.02 -3.04 10.83
CA THR A 76 3.92 -3.40 11.94
C THR A 76 3.71 -2.50 13.16
N VAL A 77 3.38 -1.23 12.92
CA VAL A 77 3.17 -0.21 13.94
C VAL A 77 2.00 0.66 13.51
N MET A 78 0.98 0.78 14.36
CA MET A 78 -0.14 1.70 14.09
C MET A 78 0.28 3.15 14.33
N PRO A 79 -0.17 4.11 13.50
CA PRO A 79 -1.04 3.97 12.33
C PRO A 79 -0.29 3.81 11.00
N SER A 80 1.00 3.44 11.02
CA SER A 80 1.78 3.25 9.80
C SER A 80 1.33 2.02 9.01
N SER A 81 1.36 2.13 7.69
CA SER A 81 1.10 1.03 6.76
C SER A 81 2.16 0.97 5.67
N LYS A 82 2.40 -0.23 5.15
CA LYS A 82 3.24 -0.46 3.98
C LYS A 82 2.48 -1.26 2.96
N PHE A 83 2.53 -0.82 1.71
CA PHE A 83 1.98 -1.53 0.56
C PHE A 83 3.13 -1.94 -0.35
N GLN A 84 3.25 -3.23 -0.60
CA GLN A 84 4.17 -3.76 -1.59
C GLN A 84 3.39 -4.04 -2.87
N VAL A 85 3.84 -3.45 -3.96
CA VAL A 85 3.28 -3.60 -5.29
C VAL A 85 4.28 -4.35 -6.15
N VAL A 86 3.91 -5.55 -6.60
CA VAL A 86 4.71 -6.36 -7.52
C VAL A 86 4.03 -6.35 -8.87
N ILE A 87 4.67 -5.73 -9.87
CA ILE A 87 4.23 -5.78 -11.27
C ILE A 87 4.79 -7.05 -11.90
N GLN A 88 3.90 -7.89 -12.43
CA GLN A 88 4.31 -9.10 -13.13
C GLN A 88 4.80 -8.72 -14.52
N LYS A 89 5.97 -9.22 -14.89
CA LYS A 89 6.52 -9.07 -16.24
C LYS A 89 5.92 -10.17 -17.11
N SER A 90 5.11 -9.79 -18.08
CA SER A 90 4.65 -10.65 -19.18
C SER A 90 5.79 -11.03 -20.11
#